data_AF-A0A958G0P7-F1
#
_entry.id   AF-A0A958G0P7-F1
#
_cell.length_a   1.000
_cell.length_b   1.000
_cell.length_c   1.000
_cell.angle_alpha   90.00
_cell.angle_beta   90.00
_cell.angle_gamma   90.00
#
_symmetry.space_group_name_H-M   'P 1'
#
loop_
_entity.id
_entity.type
_entity.pdbx_description
1 polymer ?
#
loop_
_entity_poly.entity_id
_entity_poly.type
_entity_poly.pdbx_seq_one_letter_code
_entity_poly.pdbx_strand_id
1 'polypeptide(L)'
;MMRLGRYIYYKKLFPEVSDFLNMGLGIEARAKRLNRYWSKHLELTKKFQREHMGFQRRDHSVAVLGAGRLLDVDLEFLGQHCSNIDLYDADPSVLPFWKRLARKYPKVAFGFYSIDLTGTLAEWTGALRGALATGVGAQRLLEMINGLRAHPNTALPAMYDYIVSTNILSQIPIYWFDRVAAIIRNSPLSDYEKDLSFKEELQEGLHNCAAELQQHHLALLAHSQAHQVVIISDVEFYYYLAEKSEWQVENALYVSKLNLPGYTILTMQSWLWHIAPQMVEQRSHGEIHKVVALALAREELLSSGFPS
;
A
#
# COMPACT_ATOMS: atom_id res chain seq x y z
N MET A 1 -13.73 -7.23 22.86
CA MET A 1 -12.47 -7.32 23.63
C MET A 1 -11.63 -8.50 23.12
N MET A 2 -11.15 -8.42 21.87
CA MET A 2 -10.57 -9.55 21.12
C MET A 2 -9.28 -9.13 20.37
N ARG A 3 -8.40 -8.34 21.02
CA ARG A 3 -7.28 -7.67 20.36
C ARG A 3 -5.90 -8.04 20.89
N LEU A 4 -5.70 -8.13 22.21
CA LEU A 4 -4.36 -8.38 22.76
C LEU A 4 -3.86 -9.82 22.52
N GLY A 5 -4.69 -10.84 22.80
CA GLY A 5 -4.28 -12.23 22.62
C GLY A 5 -3.95 -12.59 21.16
N ARG A 6 -4.76 -12.10 20.20
CA ARG A 6 -4.47 -12.27 18.77
C ARG A 6 -3.23 -11.52 18.33
N TYR A 7 -3.04 -10.29 18.79
CA TYR A 7 -1.83 -9.53 18.51
C TYR A 7 -0.57 -10.27 18.98
N ILE A 8 -0.56 -10.72 20.24
CA ILE A 8 0.56 -11.48 20.80
C ILE A 8 0.80 -12.77 20.01
N TYR A 9 -0.27 -13.48 19.64
CA TYR A 9 -0.20 -14.69 18.82
C TYR A 9 0.47 -14.43 17.46
N TYR A 10 -0.03 -13.46 16.69
CA TYR A 10 0.54 -13.15 15.37
C TYR A 10 1.96 -12.59 15.46
N LYS A 11 2.23 -11.71 16.42
CA LYS A 11 3.59 -11.17 16.64
C LYS A 11 4.60 -12.25 16.99
N LYS A 12 4.18 -13.29 17.73
CA LYS A 12 5.04 -14.43 18.06
C LYS A 12 5.29 -15.33 16.85
N LEU A 13 4.28 -15.53 15.99
CA LEU A 13 4.39 -16.38 14.81
C LEU A 13 5.13 -15.72 13.65
N PHE A 14 4.99 -14.39 13.51
CA PHE A 14 5.54 -13.63 12.39
C PHE A 14 6.25 -12.35 12.89
N PRO A 15 7.35 -12.49 13.64
CA PRO A 15 8.08 -11.34 14.20
C PRO A 15 8.62 -10.38 13.13
N GLU A 16 8.94 -10.89 11.93
CA GLU A 16 9.51 -10.17 10.79
C GLU A 16 8.53 -9.23 10.06
N VAL A 17 7.23 -9.40 10.27
CA VAL A 17 6.14 -8.56 9.72
C VAL A 17 5.38 -7.81 10.83
N SER A 18 6.01 -7.63 11.98
CA SER A 18 5.36 -7.00 13.15
C SER A 18 4.96 -5.54 12.93
N ASP A 19 5.63 -4.84 12.01
CA ASP A 19 5.26 -3.51 11.52
C ASP A 19 3.92 -3.53 10.75
N PHE A 20 3.74 -4.47 9.82
CA PHE A 20 2.47 -4.67 9.10
C PHE A 20 1.32 -4.96 10.07
N LEU A 21 1.58 -5.80 11.09
CA LEU A 21 0.61 -6.10 12.15
C LEU A 21 0.19 -4.85 12.93
N ASN A 22 1.16 -4.01 13.34
CA ASN A 22 0.90 -2.79 14.10
C ASN A 22 0.06 -1.80 13.27
N MET A 23 0.47 -1.57 12.02
CA MET A 23 -0.20 -0.64 11.11
C MET A 23 -1.63 -1.09 10.81
N GLY A 24 -1.82 -2.36 10.45
CA GLY A 24 -3.13 -2.91 10.13
C GLY A 24 -4.13 -2.81 11.29
N LEU A 25 -3.68 -3.12 12.52
CA LEU A 25 -4.51 -2.95 13.73
C LEU A 25 -4.83 -1.48 14.01
N GLY A 26 -3.88 -0.58 13.75
CA GLY A 26 -4.06 0.87 13.83
C GLY A 26 -5.14 1.36 12.87
N ILE A 27 -5.09 0.94 11.60
CA ILE A 27 -6.10 1.26 10.58
C ILE A 27 -7.48 0.74 10.99
N GLU A 28 -7.59 -0.49 11.49
CA GLU A 28 -8.90 -1.01 11.96
C GLU A 28 -9.47 -0.21 13.13
N ALA A 29 -8.62 0.20 14.07
CA ALA A 29 -9.04 1.01 15.20
C ALA A 29 -9.49 2.40 14.75
N ARG A 30 -8.72 3.05 13.85
CA ARG A 30 -9.06 4.34 13.27
C ARG A 30 -10.35 4.27 12.47
N ALA A 31 -10.52 3.30 11.58
CA ALA A 31 -11.74 3.14 10.78
C ALA A 31 -13.02 3.09 11.63
N LYS A 32 -12.97 2.38 12.77
CA LYS A 32 -14.12 2.32 13.69
C LYS A 32 -14.39 3.65 14.40
N ARG A 33 -13.35 4.29 14.91
CA ARG A 33 -13.46 5.56 15.66
C ARG A 33 -13.81 6.74 14.76
N LEU A 34 -13.24 6.76 13.55
CA LEU A 34 -13.33 7.84 12.58
C LEU A 34 -14.31 7.52 11.44
N ASN A 35 -15.23 6.57 11.64
CA ASN A 35 -16.17 6.12 10.60
C ASN A 35 -16.91 7.29 9.92
N ARG A 36 -17.29 8.33 10.68
CA ARG A 36 -17.94 9.53 10.13
C ARG A 36 -17.06 10.29 9.12
N TYR A 37 -15.75 10.31 9.35
CA TYR A 37 -14.79 11.02 8.50
C TYR A 37 -14.32 10.15 7.33
N TRP A 38 -14.29 8.83 7.53
CA TRP A 38 -13.82 7.87 6.53
C TRP A 38 -14.92 7.37 5.58
N SER A 39 -16.19 7.41 5.99
CA SER A 39 -17.29 6.84 5.22
C SER A 39 -17.35 7.35 3.79
N LYS A 40 -17.14 8.65 3.57
CA LYS A 40 -17.17 9.23 2.23
C LYS A 40 -16.00 8.73 1.36
N HIS A 41 -14.81 8.64 1.93
CA HIS A 41 -13.66 8.08 1.22
C HIS A 41 -13.92 6.60 0.85
N LEU A 42 -14.44 5.79 1.78
CA LEU A 42 -14.76 4.38 1.50
C LEU A 42 -15.87 4.22 0.45
N GLU A 43 -16.88 5.09 0.47
CA GLU A 43 -17.95 5.13 -0.54
C GLU A 43 -17.38 5.46 -1.93
N LEU A 44 -16.56 6.51 -2.04
CA LEU A 44 -15.94 6.93 -3.30
C LEU A 44 -15.02 5.84 -3.86
N THR A 45 -14.23 5.21 -3.00
CA THR A 45 -13.32 4.12 -3.37
C THR A 45 -14.08 2.93 -3.96
N LYS A 46 -15.16 2.49 -3.31
CA LYS A 46 -16.01 1.39 -3.79
C LYS A 46 -16.76 1.76 -5.06
N LYS A 47 -17.31 2.98 -5.11
CA LYS A 47 -17.99 3.50 -6.28
C LYS A 47 -17.07 3.48 -7.51
N PHE A 48 -15.84 3.97 -7.36
CA PHE A 48 -14.85 3.98 -8.44
C PHE A 48 -14.55 2.56 -8.94
N GLN A 49 -14.36 1.58 -8.04
CA GLN A 49 -14.18 0.18 -8.44
C GLN A 49 -15.37 -0.34 -9.26
N ARG A 50 -16.60 -0.11 -8.82
CA ARG A 50 -17.80 -0.58 -9.56
C ARG A 50 -17.93 0.04 -10.94
N GLU A 51 -17.65 1.33 -11.06
CA GLU A 51 -17.82 2.09 -12.31
C GLU A 51 -16.78 1.72 -13.36
N HIS A 52 -15.62 1.19 -12.95
CA HIS A 52 -14.47 1.06 -13.84
C HIS A 52 -13.88 -0.34 -13.97
N MET A 53 -14.50 -1.36 -13.38
CA MET A 53 -14.07 -2.75 -13.55
C MET A 53 -14.79 -3.49 -14.70
N GLY A 54 -15.49 -2.79 -15.61
CA GLY A 54 -15.86 -3.29 -16.94
C GLY A 54 -16.53 -4.67 -17.06
N PHE A 55 -17.10 -5.22 -15.99
CA PHE A 55 -17.56 -6.61 -15.97
C PHE A 55 -18.79 -6.79 -16.87
N GLN A 56 -18.63 -7.49 -18.00
CA GLN A 56 -19.73 -7.81 -18.91
C GLN A 56 -20.41 -9.16 -18.60
N ARG A 57 -19.75 -10.05 -17.83
CA ARG A 57 -20.17 -11.44 -17.57
C ARG A 57 -19.75 -11.90 -16.17
N ARG A 58 -20.27 -13.05 -15.74
CA ARG A 58 -20.00 -13.68 -14.43
C ARG A 58 -19.01 -14.83 -14.58
N ASP A 59 -17.74 -14.49 -14.80
CA ASP A 59 -16.68 -15.47 -14.97
C ASP A 59 -15.28 -14.87 -14.79
N HIS A 60 -15.18 -13.62 -14.33
CA HIS A 60 -13.91 -12.92 -14.24
C HIS A 60 -13.08 -13.33 -13.03
N SER A 61 -11.77 -13.23 -13.20
CA SER A 61 -10.77 -13.37 -12.16
C SER A 61 -10.24 -11.99 -11.75
N VAL A 62 -10.18 -11.73 -10.44
CA VAL A 62 -9.64 -10.47 -9.91
C VAL A 62 -8.58 -10.72 -8.84
N ALA A 63 -7.50 -9.94 -8.89
CA ALA A 63 -6.58 -9.78 -7.77
C ALA A 63 -6.81 -8.45 -7.06
N VAL A 64 -6.92 -8.48 -5.73
CA VAL A 64 -6.96 -7.29 -4.89
C VAL A 64 -5.64 -7.19 -4.11
N LEU A 65 -4.80 -6.23 -4.51
CA LEU A 65 -3.49 -5.98 -3.93
C LEU A 65 -3.62 -4.91 -2.84
N GLY A 66 -3.22 -5.26 -1.61
CA GLY A 66 -3.39 -4.38 -0.45
C GLY A 66 -4.81 -4.49 0.12
N ALA A 67 -5.39 -5.70 0.06
CA ALA A 67 -6.77 -5.96 0.40
C ALA A 67 -7.11 -5.66 1.88
N GLY A 68 -6.10 -5.70 2.75
CA GLY A 68 -6.23 -5.39 4.17
C GLY A 68 -7.43 -6.07 4.83
N ARG A 69 -8.20 -5.29 5.58
CA ARG A 69 -9.44 -5.73 6.24
C ARG A 69 -10.68 -5.52 5.36
N LEU A 70 -10.50 -5.28 4.05
CA LEU A 70 -11.55 -5.15 3.05
C LEU A 70 -12.49 -3.95 3.28
N LEU A 71 -11.96 -2.86 3.86
CA LEU A 71 -12.76 -1.69 4.21
C LEU A 71 -13.20 -0.91 2.98
N ASP A 72 -12.30 -0.81 2.02
CA ASP A 72 -12.34 -0.05 0.78
C ASP A 72 -12.63 -0.92 -0.45
N VAL A 73 -12.65 -2.24 -0.32
CA VAL A 73 -13.00 -3.18 -1.41
C VAL A 73 -14.52 -3.31 -1.56
N ASP A 74 -15.04 -3.22 -2.78
CA ASP A 74 -16.47 -3.46 -3.06
C ASP A 74 -16.81 -4.95 -3.18
N LEU A 75 -16.89 -5.61 -2.03
CA LEU A 75 -17.11 -7.06 -1.94
C LEU A 75 -18.45 -7.53 -2.51
N GLU A 76 -19.47 -6.67 -2.47
CA GLU A 76 -20.78 -7.01 -3.02
C GLU A 76 -20.71 -7.06 -4.53
N PHE A 77 -20.11 -6.04 -5.14
CA PHE A 77 -19.90 -6.00 -6.57
C PHE A 77 -18.99 -7.14 -7.05
N LEU A 78 -17.81 -7.33 -6.42
CA LEU A 78 -16.90 -8.40 -6.80
C LEU A 78 -17.55 -9.78 -6.64
N GLY A 79 -18.22 -10.03 -5.53
CA GLY A 79 -18.90 -11.31 -5.27
C GLY A 79 -20.07 -11.61 -6.21
N GLN A 80 -20.59 -10.61 -6.93
CA GLN A 80 -21.63 -10.76 -7.94
C GLN A 80 -21.09 -10.97 -9.36
N HIS A 81 -19.83 -10.63 -9.65
CA HIS A 81 -19.30 -10.60 -11.02
C HIS A 81 -18.08 -11.51 -11.23
N CYS A 82 -17.34 -11.82 -10.17
CA CYS A 82 -16.14 -12.64 -10.25
C CYS A 82 -16.45 -14.11 -9.92
N SER A 83 -15.81 -15.02 -10.65
CA SER A 83 -15.76 -16.44 -10.30
C SER A 83 -14.57 -16.74 -9.37
N ASN A 84 -13.50 -15.95 -9.45
CA ASN A 84 -12.31 -16.05 -8.61
C ASN A 84 -11.86 -14.68 -8.07
N ILE A 85 -11.56 -14.60 -6.77
CA ILE A 85 -11.04 -13.40 -6.10
C ILE A 85 -9.81 -13.77 -5.27
N ASP A 86 -8.65 -13.25 -5.66
CA ASP A 86 -7.40 -13.45 -4.93
C ASP A 86 -7.04 -12.19 -4.12
N LEU A 87 -6.79 -12.37 -2.83
CA LEU A 87 -6.54 -11.28 -1.89
C LEU A 87 -5.08 -11.33 -1.43
N TYR A 88 -4.40 -10.18 -1.57
CA TYR A 88 -2.99 -10.01 -1.23
C TYR A 88 -2.83 -8.91 -0.17
N ASP A 89 -2.07 -9.19 0.87
CA ASP A 89 -1.64 -8.22 1.89
C ASP A 89 -0.46 -8.77 2.68
N ALA A 90 0.38 -7.90 3.23
CA ALA A 90 1.52 -8.33 4.05
C ALA A 90 1.15 -8.58 5.52
N ASP A 91 0.00 -8.07 6.01
CA ASP A 91 -0.49 -8.27 7.38
C ASP A 91 -1.19 -9.64 7.52
N PRO A 92 -0.60 -10.65 8.19
CA PRO A 92 -1.23 -11.96 8.32
C PRO A 92 -2.49 -11.98 9.20
N SER A 93 -2.75 -10.90 9.96
CA SER A 93 -3.94 -10.79 10.82
C SER A 93 -5.23 -10.51 10.05
N VAL A 94 -5.16 -10.29 8.74
CA VAL A 94 -6.31 -10.12 7.82
C VAL A 94 -7.04 -11.43 7.51
N LEU A 95 -6.35 -12.59 7.61
CA LEU A 95 -6.89 -13.90 7.23
C LEU A 95 -8.28 -14.24 7.83
N PRO A 96 -8.59 -13.92 9.10
CA PRO A 96 -9.93 -14.17 9.65
C PRO A 96 -11.04 -13.37 8.94
N PHE A 97 -10.73 -12.19 8.42
CA PHE A 97 -11.67 -11.35 7.65
C PHE A 97 -11.92 -11.98 6.29
N TRP A 98 -10.86 -12.39 5.60
CA TRP A 98 -10.94 -13.04 4.29
C TRP A 98 -11.65 -14.40 4.35
N LYS A 99 -11.38 -15.22 5.38
CA LYS A 99 -12.12 -16.48 5.60
C LYS A 99 -13.60 -16.25 5.89
N ARG A 100 -13.98 -15.14 6.53
CA ARG A 100 -15.39 -14.77 6.72
C ARG A 100 -16.03 -14.36 5.40
N LEU A 101 -15.30 -13.63 4.55
CA LEU A 101 -15.75 -13.28 3.22
C LEU A 101 -16.04 -14.52 2.37
N ALA A 102 -15.12 -15.48 2.30
CA ALA A 102 -15.31 -16.70 1.52
C ALA A 102 -16.56 -17.49 1.93
N ARG A 103 -16.88 -17.54 3.24
CA ARG A 103 -18.13 -18.15 3.71
C ARG A 103 -19.38 -17.38 3.27
N LYS A 104 -19.28 -16.06 3.13
CA LYS A 104 -20.40 -15.19 2.67
C LYS A 104 -20.69 -15.40 1.18
N TYR A 105 -19.67 -15.71 0.38
CA TYR A 105 -19.80 -15.91 -1.07
C TYR A 105 -19.32 -17.31 -1.49
N PRO A 106 -20.05 -18.38 -1.15
CA PRO A 106 -19.59 -19.77 -1.37
C PRO A 106 -19.49 -20.19 -2.84
N LYS A 107 -20.01 -19.39 -3.78
CA LYS A 107 -19.92 -19.62 -5.22
C LYS A 107 -18.67 -18.99 -5.87
N VAL A 108 -17.88 -18.26 -5.08
CA VAL A 108 -16.68 -17.56 -5.54
C VAL A 108 -15.48 -18.28 -4.96
N ALA A 109 -14.51 -18.62 -5.82
CA ALA A 109 -13.23 -19.14 -5.38
C ALA A 109 -12.39 -18.01 -4.78
N PHE A 110 -11.67 -18.30 -3.68
CA PHE A 110 -10.84 -17.31 -3.00
C PHE A 110 -9.41 -17.83 -2.79
N GLY A 111 -8.43 -17.11 -3.33
CA GLY A 111 -7.02 -17.22 -2.97
C GLY A 111 -6.63 -16.24 -1.86
N PHE A 112 -5.84 -16.67 -0.88
CA PHE A 112 -5.38 -15.84 0.23
C PHE A 112 -3.85 -15.82 0.30
N TYR A 113 -3.25 -14.66 0.08
CA TYR A 113 -1.79 -14.50 0.01
C TYR A 113 -1.34 -13.46 1.03
N SER A 114 -0.73 -13.94 2.12
CA SER A 114 -0.12 -13.10 3.14
C SER A 114 1.34 -12.83 2.79
N ILE A 115 1.60 -11.96 1.82
CA ILE A 115 2.94 -11.73 1.26
C ILE A 115 3.25 -10.24 1.11
N ASP A 116 4.53 -9.90 1.29
CA ASP A 116 5.07 -8.61 0.84
C ASP A 116 5.21 -8.64 -0.68
N LEU A 117 4.34 -7.90 -1.37
CA LEU A 117 4.31 -7.84 -2.84
C LEU A 117 5.58 -7.23 -3.44
N THR A 118 6.37 -6.48 -2.66
CA THR A 118 7.67 -6.00 -3.11
C THR A 118 8.71 -7.12 -3.14
N GLY A 119 8.50 -8.19 -2.37
CA GLY A 119 9.48 -9.26 -2.15
C GLY A 119 10.82 -8.80 -1.56
N THR A 120 10.93 -7.55 -1.12
CA THR A 120 12.22 -6.86 -1.01
C THR A 120 12.46 -6.28 0.39
N LEU A 121 11.41 -5.85 1.10
CA LEU A 121 11.59 -5.12 2.35
C LEU A 121 12.30 -5.94 3.43
N ALA A 122 12.00 -7.24 3.54
CA ALA A 122 12.63 -8.12 4.52
C ALA A 122 14.14 -8.28 4.27
N GLU A 123 14.55 -8.47 3.02
CA GLU A 123 15.95 -8.61 2.63
C GLU A 123 16.73 -7.33 2.90
N TRP A 124 16.24 -6.19 2.42
CA TRP A 124 16.90 -4.90 2.64
C TRP A 124 17.05 -4.60 4.13
N THR A 125 16.03 -4.88 4.93
CA THR A 125 16.07 -4.74 6.39
C THR A 125 17.16 -5.60 7.02
N GLY A 126 17.25 -6.87 6.58
CA GLY A 126 18.27 -7.82 7.04
C GLY A 126 19.68 -7.36 6.68
N ALA A 127 19.89 -6.89 5.45
CA ALA A 127 21.18 -6.39 4.97
C ALA A 127 21.67 -5.18 5.79
N LEU A 128 20.81 -4.19 6.03
CA LEU A 128 21.17 -3.01 6.83
C LEU A 128 21.46 -3.37 8.30
N ARG A 129 20.65 -4.24 8.91
CA ARG A 129 20.91 -4.73 10.28
C ARG A 129 22.24 -5.47 10.38
N GLY A 130 22.52 -6.35 9.43
CA GLY A 130 23.77 -7.11 9.39
C GLY A 130 24.98 -6.19 9.27
N ALA A 131 24.93 -5.20 8.38
CA ALA A 131 26.00 -4.21 8.22
C ALA A 131 26.27 -3.44 9.53
N LEU A 132 25.24 -2.93 10.18
CA LEU A 132 25.42 -2.18 11.43
C LEU A 132 25.90 -3.06 12.58
N ALA A 133 25.50 -4.33 12.63
CA ALA A 133 26.02 -5.28 13.60
C ALA A 133 27.54 -5.53 13.43
N THR A 134 28.08 -5.32 12.23
CA THR A 134 29.54 -5.39 11.96
C THR A 134 30.27 -4.06 12.19
N GLY A 135 29.59 -3.03 12.68
CA GLY A 135 30.19 -1.72 12.97
C GLY A 135 30.38 -0.82 11.75
N VAL A 136 29.57 -1.02 10.69
CA VAL A 136 29.58 -0.15 9.52
C VAL A 136 29.25 1.30 9.91
N GLY A 137 30.09 2.24 9.45
CA GLY A 137 29.90 3.68 9.67
C GLY A 137 28.86 4.32 8.75
N ALA A 138 28.52 5.58 9.03
CA ALA A 138 27.51 6.37 8.32
C ALA A 138 27.67 6.37 6.79
N GLN A 139 28.88 6.68 6.27
CA GLN A 139 29.12 6.76 4.83
C GLN A 139 28.82 5.44 4.11
N ARG A 140 29.28 4.33 4.68
CA ARG A 140 29.09 3.01 4.08
C ARG A 140 27.63 2.56 4.17
N LEU A 141 26.89 2.97 5.20
CA LEU A 141 25.44 2.78 5.25
C LEU A 141 24.73 3.53 4.11
N LEU A 142 25.11 4.78 3.85
CA LEU A 142 24.54 5.57 2.75
C LEU A 142 24.83 4.94 1.38
N GLU A 143 26.06 4.47 1.16
CA GLU A 143 26.41 3.71 -0.05
C GLU A 143 25.54 2.47 -0.23
N MET A 144 25.29 1.74 0.87
CA MET A 144 24.42 0.55 0.84
C MET A 144 22.99 0.92 0.47
N ILE A 145 22.40 1.93 1.13
CA ILE A 145 21.03 2.39 0.86
C ILE A 145 20.90 2.80 -0.61
N ASN A 146 21.82 3.61 -1.13
CA ASN A 146 21.81 4.04 -2.53
C ASN A 146 22.01 2.88 -3.53
N GLY A 147 22.61 1.77 -3.09
CA GLY A 147 22.82 0.56 -3.88
C GLY A 147 21.64 -0.44 -3.85
N LEU A 148 20.64 -0.25 -2.99
CA LEU A 148 19.50 -1.17 -2.88
C LEU A 148 18.65 -1.14 -4.16
N ARG A 149 18.30 -2.34 -4.67
CA ARG A 149 17.44 -2.52 -5.85
C ARG A 149 16.37 -3.56 -5.57
N ALA A 150 15.18 -3.34 -6.12
CA ALA A 150 14.09 -4.28 -5.93
C ALA A 150 14.30 -5.53 -6.80
N HIS A 151 13.76 -6.67 -6.38
CA HIS A 151 13.90 -7.91 -7.14
C HIS A 151 13.24 -7.79 -8.51
N PRO A 152 13.92 -8.09 -9.62
CA PRO A 152 13.33 -7.91 -10.96
C PRO A 152 12.21 -8.92 -11.29
N ASN A 153 12.04 -9.98 -10.50
CA ASN A 153 11.24 -11.15 -10.86
C ASN A 153 10.02 -11.39 -9.95
N THR A 154 9.42 -10.35 -9.36
CA THR A 154 8.12 -10.54 -8.70
C THR A 154 7.03 -10.62 -9.78
N ALA A 155 6.30 -11.72 -9.77
CA ALA A 155 5.13 -11.93 -10.60
C ALA A 155 3.98 -12.40 -9.72
N LEU A 156 2.75 -12.04 -10.12
CA LEU A 156 1.59 -12.63 -9.49
C LEU A 156 1.52 -14.13 -9.84
N PRO A 157 1.07 -15.00 -8.91
CA PRO A 157 1.05 -16.45 -9.11
C PRO A 157 0.06 -16.92 -10.19
N ALA A 158 -0.86 -16.05 -10.61
CA ALA A 158 -1.83 -16.32 -11.65
C ALA A 158 -2.02 -15.08 -12.54
N MET A 159 -2.60 -15.31 -13.72
CA MET A 159 -3.11 -14.25 -14.58
C MET A 159 -4.49 -13.85 -14.09
N TYR A 160 -4.80 -12.56 -14.15
CA TYR A 160 -6.11 -12.03 -13.75
C TYR A 160 -6.69 -11.20 -14.88
N ASP A 161 -8.02 -11.23 -15.03
CA ASP A 161 -8.71 -10.32 -15.93
C ASP A 161 -8.65 -8.89 -15.39
N TYR A 162 -8.71 -8.73 -14.06
CA TYR A 162 -8.74 -7.42 -13.40
C TYR A 162 -7.81 -7.37 -12.20
N ILE A 163 -7.23 -6.20 -11.95
CA ILE A 163 -6.47 -5.92 -10.73
C ILE A 163 -7.02 -4.67 -10.05
N VAL A 164 -7.16 -4.75 -8.72
CA VAL A 164 -7.44 -3.61 -7.85
C VAL A 164 -6.26 -3.44 -6.89
N SER A 165 -5.50 -2.36 -7.02
CA SER A 165 -4.37 -2.02 -6.15
C SER A 165 -4.75 -0.89 -5.21
N THR A 166 -4.94 -1.19 -3.91
CA THR A 166 -5.39 -0.25 -2.88
C THR A 166 -4.25 0.17 -1.96
N ASN A 167 -3.89 1.44 -2.05
CA ASN A 167 -2.99 2.20 -1.20
C ASN A 167 -1.59 1.59 -0.97
N ILE A 168 -1.17 0.63 -1.82
CA ILE A 168 0.16 0.04 -1.74
C ILE A 168 1.25 1.08 -2.03
N LEU A 169 1.07 1.89 -3.08
CA LEU A 169 2.11 2.80 -3.57
C LEU A 169 2.55 3.81 -2.51
N SER A 170 1.60 4.43 -1.81
CA SER A 170 1.90 5.36 -0.71
C SER A 170 2.36 4.68 0.57
N GLN A 171 1.97 3.43 0.83
CA GLN A 171 2.30 2.72 2.07
C GLN A 171 3.67 2.06 2.07
N ILE A 172 4.13 1.52 0.92
CA ILE A 172 5.44 0.86 0.86
C ILE A 172 6.58 1.77 1.37
N PRO A 173 6.70 3.05 0.95
CA PRO A 173 7.71 3.95 1.48
C PRO A 173 7.65 4.14 2.99
N ILE A 174 6.43 4.23 3.56
CA ILE A 174 6.24 4.40 5.00
C ILE A 174 6.85 3.23 5.77
N TYR A 175 6.55 2.00 5.36
CA TYR A 175 7.15 0.82 5.99
C TYR A 175 8.67 0.81 5.86
N TRP A 176 9.20 1.20 4.71
CA TRP A 176 10.64 1.27 4.51
C TRP A 176 11.30 2.31 5.43
N PHE A 177 10.76 3.52 5.50
CA PHE A 177 11.30 4.60 6.32
C PHE A 177 11.24 4.25 7.81
N ASP A 178 10.13 3.70 8.28
CA ASP A 178 9.97 3.27 9.68
C ASP A 178 10.99 2.20 10.05
N ARG A 179 11.27 1.26 9.14
CA ARG A 179 12.28 0.22 9.36
C ARG A 179 13.68 0.80 9.44
N VAL A 180 14.07 1.69 8.52
CA VAL A 180 15.40 2.32 8.55
C VAL A 180 15.57 3.19 9.79
N ALA A 181 14.56 4.01 10.14
CA ALA A 181 14.59 4.81 11.36
C ALA A 181 14.71 3.94 12.62
N ALA A 182 13.97 2.83 12.69
CA ALA A 182 14.09 1.89 13.81
C ALA A 182 15.47 1.22 13.87
N ILE A 183 16.08 0.93 12.72
CA ILE A 183 17.43 0.36 12.65
C ILE A 183 18.47 1.37 13.16
N ILE A 184 18.45 2.61 12.67
CA ILE A 184 19.41 3.65 13.03
C ILE A 184 19.31 3.98 14.52
N ARG A 185 18.10 4.19 15.04
CA ARG A 185 17.84 4.48 16.45
C ARG A 185 18.39 3.43 17.41
N ASN A 186 18.43 2.16 16.99
CA ASN A 186 18.94 1.04 17.77
C ASN A 186 20.41 0.71 17.45
N SER A 187 21.14 1.62 16.81
CA SER A 187 22.53 1.44 16.40
C SER A 187 23.42 2.55 16.97
N PRO A 188 24.76 2.39 16.94
CA PRO A 188 25.69 3.47 17.27
C PRO A 188 25.57 4.72 16.40
N LEU A 189 24.83 4.65 15.27
CA LEU A 189 24.60 5.79 14.40
C LEU A 189 23.49 6.73 14.89
N SER A 190 22.81 6.43 16.01
CA SER A 190 21.78 7.32 16.56
C SER A 190 22.29 8.73 16.85
N ASP A 191 23.58 8.87 17.19
CA ASP A 191 24.19 10.19 17.42
C ASP A 191 24.38 10.99 16.13
N TYR A 192 24.52 10.33 14.98
CA TYR A 192 24.62 10.96 13.66
C TYR A 192 23.26 11.47 13.16
N GLU A 193 22.12 11.08 13.76
CA GLU A 193 20.81 11.67 13.42
C GLU A 193 20.75 13.18 13.70
N LYS A 194 21.68 13.70 14.52
CA LYS A 194 21.84 15.14 14.79
C LYS A 194 22.71 15.85 13.76
N ASP A 195 23.47 15.11 12.96
CA ASP A 195 24.25 15.66 11.85
C ASP A 195 23.31 15.94 10.67
N LEU A 196 23.18 17.22 10.33
CA LEU A 196 22.31 17.68 9.24
C LEU A 196 22.72 17.08 7.89
N SER A 197 24.01 16.98 7.61
CA SER A 197 24.50 16.47 6.31
C SER A 197 24.15 15.00 6.11
N PHE A 198 24.44 14.18 7.13
CA PHE A 198 24.06 12.77 7.13
C PHE A 198 22.54 12.60 6.99
N LYS A 199 21.75 13.44 7.67
CA LYS A 199 20.28 13.38 7.61
C LYS A 199 19.75 13.70 6.21
N GLU A 200 20.29 14.72 5.55
CA GLU A 200 19.89 15.11 4.19
C GLU A 200 20.26 14.01 3.17
N GLU A 201 21.50 13.50 3.21
CA GLU A 201 21.95 12.41 2.33
C GLU A 201 21.16 11.12 2.56
N LEU A 202 20.87 10.80 3.82
CA LEU A 202 20.03 9.66 4.18
C LEU A 202 18.62 9.82 3.62
N GLN A 203 18.04 11.02 3.76
CA GLN A 203 16.70 11.29 3.25
C GLN A 203 16.65 11.15 1.72
N GLU A 204 17.65 11.67 1.00
CA GLU A 204 17.75 11.49 -0.45
C GLU A 204 17.85 10.00 -0.83
N GLY A 205 18.73 9.23 -0.17
CA GLY A 205 18.86 7.79 -0.39
C GLY A 205 17.56 7.03 -0.11
N LEU A 206 16.84 7.41 0.95
CA LEU A 206 15.52 6.86 1.28
C LEU A 206 14.48 7.17 0.19
N HIS A 207 14.44 8.40 -0.31
CA HIS A 207 13.55 8.78 -1.42
C HIS A 207 13.85 7.98 -2.69
N ASN A 208 15.12 7.72 -2.99
CA ASN A 208 15.52 6.87 -4.13
C ASN A 208 15.02 5.43 -3.95
N CYS A 209 15.17 4.85 -2.75
CA CYS A 209 14.61 3.53 -2.44
C CYS A 209 13.08 3.49 -2.53
N ALA A 210 12.40 4.56 -2.07
CA ALA A 210 10.95 4.66 -2.15
C ALA A 210 10.48 4.71 -3.61
N ALA A 211 11.18 5.47 -4.47
CA ALA A 211 10.91 5.50 -5.91
C ALA A 211 11.12 4.12 -6.55
N GLU A 212 12.22 3.43 -6.21
CA GLU A 212 12.52 2.06 -6.68
C GLU A 212 11.39 1.08 -6.31
N LEU A 213 10.96 1.07 -5.05
CA LEU A 213 9.89 0.19 -4.57
C LEU A 213 8.54 0.47 -5.26
N GLN A 214 8.22 1.75 -5.49
CA GLN A 214 7.01 2.14 -6.20
C GLN A 214 7.07 1.80 -7.69
N GLN A 215 8.20 2.03 -8.37
CA GLN A 215 8.40 1.62 -9.76
C GLN A 215 8.30 0.10 -9.90
N HIS A 216 8.85 -0.64 -8.94
CA HIS A 216 8.76 -2.08 -8.92
C HIS A 216 7.31 -2.57 -8.82
N HIS A 217 6.48 -1.97 -7.96
CA HIS A 217 5.04 -2.28 -7.89
C HIS A 217 4.30 -1.92 -9.18
N LEU A 218 4.60 -0.78 -9.79
CA LEU A 218 4.04 -0.42 -11.09
C LEU A 218 4.46 -1.42 -12.19
N ALA A 219 5.71 -1.87 -12.17
CA ALA A 219 6.18 -2.90 -13.08
C ALA A 219 5.43 -4.22 -12.86
N LEU A 220 5.20 -4.65 -11.62
CA LEU A 220 4.38 -5.83 -11.30
C LEU A 220 2.98 -5.72 -11.93
N LEU A 221 2.33 -4.56 -11.79
CA LEU A 221 1.03 -4.30 -12.39
C LEU A 221 1.08 -4.37 -13.93
N ALA A 222 2.11 -3.84 -14.57
CA ALA A 222 2.23 -3.84 -16.03
C ALA A 222 2.47 -5.25 -16.58
N HIS A 223 3.29 -6.04 -15.89
CA HIS A 223 3.59 -7.42 -16.26
C HIS A 223 2.43 -8.39 -16.02
N SER A 224 1.41 -7.99 -15.24
CA SER A 224 0.23 -8.83 -14.99
C SER A 224 -0.61 -9.12 -16.22
N GLN A 225 -0.52 -8.26 -17.26
CA GLN A 225 -1.31 -8.33 -18.49
C GLN A 225 -2.84 -8.33 -18.27
N ALA A 226 -3.30 -7.90 -17.10
CA ALA A 226 -4.72 -7.77 -16.79
C ALA A 226 -5.42 -6.87 -17.81
N HIS A 227 -6.68 -7.18 -18.14
CA HIS A 227 -7.46 -6.38 -19.08
C HIS A 227 -7.64 -4.96 -18.57
N GLN A 228 -7.92 -4.82 -17.27
CA GLN A 228 -8.02 -3.54 -16.58
C GLN A 228 -7.32 -3.56 -15.23
N VAL A 229 -6.77 -2.40 -14.88
CA VAL A 229 -6.11 -2.16 -13.59
C VAL A 229 -6.74 -0.92 -12.96
N VAL A 230 -7.20 -1.07 -11.72
CA VAL A 230 -7.65 0.02 -10.86
C VAL A 230 -6.56 0.29 -9.84
N ILE A 231 -6.02 1.51 -9.82
CA ILE A 231 -5.03 1.96 -8.84
C ILE A 231 -5.66 3.03 -7.99
N ILE A 232 -5.65 2.87 -6.66
CA ILE A 232 -6.16 3.86 -5.72
C ILE A 232 -5.03 4.12 -4.71
N SER A 233 -4.52 5.34 -4.66
CA SER A 233 -3.39 5.67 -3.79
C SER A 233 -3.50 7.09 -3.28
N ASP A 234 -2.99 7.30 -2.07
CA ASP A 234 -2.65 8.64 -1.60
C ASP A 234 -1.50 9.20 -2.46
N VAL A 235 -1.57 10.49 -2.81
CA VAL A 235 -0.55 11.20 -3.61
C VAL A 235 0.10 12.36 -2.87
N GLU A 236 -0.63 12.98 -1.94
CA GLU A 236 -0.16 14.09 -1.10
C GLU A 236 -0.72 13.90 0.32
N PHE A 237 0.08 14.25 1.32
CA PHE A 237 -0.33 14.37 2.72
C PHE A 237 -0.36 15.85 3.11
N TYR A 238 -1.48 16.30 3.66
CA TYR A 238 -1.66 17.64 4.19
C TYR A 238 -1.73 17.59 5.70
N TYR A 239 -0.87 18.35 6.36
CA TYR A 239 -0.87 18.53 7.81
C TYR A 239 -1.33 19.94 8.15
N TYR A 240 -2.34 20.05 9.01
CA TYR A 240 -2.95 21.34 9.35
C TYR A 240 -3.09 21.53 10.87
N LEU A 241 -3.13 22.80 11.28
CA LEU A 241 -3.51 23.22 12.63
C LEU A 241 -4.81 24.03 12.53
N ALA A 242 -5.80 23.76 13.37
CA ALA A 242 -7.12 24.38 13.31
C ALA A 242 -7.09 25.91 13.37
N GLU A 243 -6.07 26.47 14.02
CA GLU A 243 -5.88 27.91 14.21
C GLU A 243 -4.92 28.53 13.17
N LYS A 244 -4.36 27.73 12.25
CA LYS A 244 -3.43 28.23 11.22
C LYS A 244 -3.96 27.95 9.82
N SER A 245 -3.80 28.94 8.94
CA SER A 245 -4.14 28.82 7.52
C SER A 245 -3.08 28.08 6.70
N GLU A 246 -1.83 28.06 7.18
CA GLU A 246 -0.72 27.40 6.49
C GLU A 246 -0.74 25.89 6.76
N TRP A 247 -0.78 25.11 5.68
CA TRP A 247 -0.72 23.65 5.73
C TRP A 247 0.64 23.19 5.22
N GLN A 248 1.22 22.22 5.91
CA GLN A 248 2.40 21.51 5.39
C GLN A 248 1.92 20.45 4.40
N VAL A 249 2.62 20.34 3.27
CA VAL A 249 2.30 19.38 2.22
C VAL A 249 3.50 18.48 1.98
N GLU A 250 3.28 17.18 1.99
CA GLU A 250 4.29 16.18 1.67
C GLU A 250 3.81 15.29 0.52
N ASN A 251 4.75 14.84 -0.32
CA ASN A 251 4.44 13.88 -1.39
C ASN A 251 4.34 12.48 -0.80
N ALA A 252 3.26 11.77 -1.12
CA ALA A 252 3.13 10.35 -0.80
C ALA A 252 3.81 9.46 -1.87
N LEU A 253 4.04 10.02 -3.06
CA LEU A 253 4.67 9.34 -4.19
C LEU A 253 6.05 9.91 -4.50
N TYR A 254 6.98 9.01 -4.79
CA TYR A 254 8.36 9.27 -5.15
C TYR A 254 8.63 8.95 -6.63
N VAL A 255 7.67 8.31 -7.30
CA VAL A 255 7.66 8.19 -8.77
C VAL A 255 7.18 9.48 -9.43
N SER A 256 7.82 9.85 -10.54
CA SER A 256 7.48 11.08 -11.26
C SER A 256 6.09 11.06 -11.89
N LYS A 257 5.58 9.88 -12.24
CA LYS A 257 4.28 9.69 -12.89
C LYS A 257 3.67 8.34 -12.49
N LEU A 258 2.37 8.35 -12.21
CA LEU A 258 1.57 7.13 -12.17
C LEU A 258 1.23 6.72 -13.60
N ASN A 259 2.17 6.03 -14.25
CA ASN A 259 1.99 5.48 -15.59
C ASN A 259 2.24 3.97 -15.56
N LEU A 260 1.49 3.25 -16.38
CA LEU A 260 1.60 1.80 -16.52
C LEU A 260 1.87 1.46 -17.99
N PRO A 261 3.10 1.05 -18.37
CA PRO A 261 3.42 0.73 -19.75
C PRO A 261 2.46 -0.31 -20.36
N GLY A 262 1.97 -0.06 -21.57
CA GLY A 262 0.98 -0.93 -22.25
C GLY A 262 -0.46 -0.70 -21.82
N TYR A 263 -0.73 0.32 -21.01
CA TYR A 263 -2.06 0.69 -20.55
C TYR A 263 -2.37 2.17 -20.80
N THR A 264 -3.63 2.41 -21.17
CA THR A 264 -4.19 3.76 -21.30
C THR A 264 -5.03 4.08 -20.07
N ILE A 265 -4.85 5.29 -19.53
CA ILE A 265 -5.73 5.83 -18.48
C ILE A 265 -7.10 6.13 -19.10
N LEU A 266 -8.13 5.40 -18.68
CA LEU A 266 -9.51 5.63 -19.09
C LEU A 266 -10.17 6.72 -18.27
N THR A 267 -9.92 6.73 -16.96
CA THR A 267 -10.51 7.70 -16.04
C THR A 267 -9.55 7.96 -14.89
N MET A 268 -9.51 9.22 -14.46
CA MET A 268 -8.81 9.66 -13.26
C MET A 268 -9.76 10.48 -12.40
N GLN A 269 -9.88 10.11 -11.13
CA GLN A 269 -10.61 10.88 -10.12
C GLN A 269 -9.73 11.17 -8.93
N SER A 270 -10.02 12.23 -8.19
CA SER A 270 -9.33 12.55 -6.95
C SER A 270 -10.29 13.10 -5.90
N TRP A 271 -10.01 12.83 -4.63
CA TRP A 271 -10.75 13.39 -3.52
C TRP A 271 -9.85 13.58 -2.30
N LEU A 272 -10.30 14.39 -1.36
CA LEU A 272 -9.65 14.56 -0.06
C LEU A 272 -10.23 13.57 0.95
N TRP A 273 -9.36 12.91 1.69
CA TRP A 273 -9.71 12.00 2.76
C TRP A 273 -9.19 12.55 4.09
N HIS A 274 -10.12 12.91 4.97
CA HIS A 274 -9.78 13.38 6.31
C HIS A 274 -9.41 12.19 7.21
N ILE A 275 -8.17 11.73 7.11
CA ILE A 275 -7.71 10.49 7.73
C ILE A 275 -7.61 10.61 9.26
N ALA A 276 -7.16 11.74 9.79
CA ALA A 276 -6.97 11.96 11.22
C ALA A 276 -7.27 13.42 11.59
N PRO A 277 -8.53 13.79 11.88
CA PRO A 277 -8.87 15.15 12.27
C PRO A 277 -8.23 15.58 13.58
N GLN A 278 -7.77 16.84 13.63
CA GLN A 278 -7.26 17.43 14.87
C GLN A 278 -8.34 17.41 15.96
N MET A 279 -7.91 17.19 17.20
CA MET A 279 -8.73 17.06 18.41
C MET A 279 -9.67 15.84 18.44
N VAL A 280 -9.78 15.09 17.33
CA VAL A 280 -10.55 13.84 17.25
C VAL A 280 -9.61 12.64 17.33
N GLU A 281 -8.57 12.63 16.50
CA GLU A 281 -7.56 11.57 16.47
C GLU A 281 -6.27 12.01 17.14
N GLN A 282 -5.77 13.19 16.74
CA GLN A 282 -4.49 13.72 17.21
C GLN A 282 -4.70 15.10 17.82
N ARG A 283 -3.95 15.43 18.89
CA ARG A 283 -4.05 16.75 19.53
C ARG A 283 -3.25 17.82 18.79
N SER A 284 -2.07 17.45 18.30
CA SER A 284 -1.07 18.40 17.81
C SER A 284 -1.36 18.90 16.41
N HIS A 285 -2.03 18.14 15.55
CA HIS A 285 -2.38 18.52 14.19
C HIS A 285 -3.51 17.64 13.65
N GLY A 286 -4.05 18.01 12.49
CA GLY A 286 -4.90 17.13 11.70
C GLY A 286 -4.24 16.77 10.38
N GLU A 287 -4.71 15.68 9.78
CA GLU A 287 -4.13 15.09 8.58
C GLU A 287 -5.23 14.82 7.54
N ILE A 288 -5.00 15.28 6.31
CA ILE A 288 -5.84 15.03 5.14
C ILE A 288 -4.97 14.41 4.05
N HIS A 289 -5.41 13.33 3.42
CA HIS A 289 -4.73 12.75 2.27
C HIS A 289 -5.45 13.16 0.98
N LYS A 290 -4.69 13.52 -0.06
CA LYS A 290 -5.21 13.55 -1.42
C LYS A 290 -5.14 12.15 -1.99
N VAL A 291 -6.29 11.59 -2.32
CA VAL A 291 -6.40 10.28 -2.94
C VAL A 291 -6.59 10.47 -4.43
N VAL A 292 -5.87 9.69 -5.24
CA VAL A 292 -6.09 9.56 -6.68
C VAL A 292 -6.52 8.13 -6.97
N ALA A 293 -7.55 8.01 -7.80
CA ALA A 293 -7.99 6.74 -8.37
C ALA A 293 -7.86 6.78 -9.89
N LEU A 294 -7.21 5.76 -10.44
CA LEU A 294 -6.98 5.56 -11.86
C LEU A 294 -7.65 4.27 -12.30
N ALA A 295 -8.37 4.35 -13.40
CA ALA A 295 -8.83 3.19 -14.15
C ALA A 295 -8.03 3.12 -15.44
N LEU A 296 -7.32 2.01 -15.64
CA LEU A 296 -6.46 1.78 -16.79
C LEU A 296 -6.91 0.55 -17.55
N ALA A 297 -6.82 0.57 -18.88
CA ALA A 297 -7.10 -0.59 -19.73
C ALA A 297 -5.93 -0.89 -20.66
N ARG A 298 -5.72 -2.17 -20.96
CA ARG A 298 -4.64 -2.62 -21.85
C ARG A 298 -4.87 -2.08 -23.26
N GLU A 299 -3.85 -1.46 -23.84
CA GLU A 299 -3.93 -0.75 -25.15
C GLU A 299 -4.40 -1.67 -26.30
N GLU A 300 -3.96 -2.92 -26.27
CA GLU A 300 -4.31 -3.93 -27.29
C GLU A 300 -5.83 -4.18 -27.35
N LEU A 301 -6.51 -4.13 -26.20
CA LEU A 301 -7.95 -4.38 -26.13
C LEU A 301 -8.74 -3.20 -26.70
N LEU A 302 -8.28 -1.97 -26.49
CA LEU A 302 -8.90 -0.77 -27.05
C LEU A 302 -8.85 -0.76 -28.58
N SER A 303 -7.74 -1.25 -29.14
CA SER A 303 -7.56 -1.35 -30.59
C SER A 303 -8.47 -2.40 -31.24
N SER A 304 -8.92 -3.39 -30.46
CA SER A 304 -9.79 -4.48 -30.93
C SER A 304 -11.29 -4.17 -30.90
N GLY A 305 -11.70 -2.96 -30.51
CA GLY A 305 -13.10 -2.56 -30.45
C GLY A 305 -13.86 -3.13 -29.24
N PHE A 306 -13.15 -3.52 -28.19
CA PHE A 306 -13.79 -3.88 -26.92
C PHE A 306 -14.56 -2.66 -26.38
N PRO A 307 -15.86 -2.77 -26.07
CA PRO A 307 -16.62 -1.65 -25.53
C PRO A 307 -16.07 -1.24 -24.17
N SER A 308 -15.73 0.04 -24.02
CA SER A 308 -15.42 0.71 -22.75
C SER A 308 -16.59 0.70 -21.79
#